data_AF-A0A383CLB1-F1
#
_entry.id   AF-A0A383CLB1-F1
#
_cell.length_a   1.000
_cell.length_b   1.000
_cell.length_c   1.000
_cell.angle_alpha   90.00
_cell.angle_beta   90.00
_cell.angle_gamma   90.00
#
_symmetry.space_group_name_H-M   'P 1'
#
loop_
_entity.id
_entity.type
_entity.pdbx_description
1 polymer ?
#
loop_
_entity_poly.entity_id
_entity_poly.type
_entity_poly.pdbx_seq_one_letter_code
_entity_poly.pdbx_strand_id
1 'polypeptide(L)'
;NVIFCGVFLGLATSIKWNGLGYWLTIVMFSFLPYLWKATEGNTGIPPIVAKNITEIHQGLARNIGFVLSISLIAVIGYLLIWLPDLAFHDDFDLVDKHSQIASYHLDRPEEKLHPYSSPWYTWPFMSRPVGYYFSSVDALTGEGVNTTYFTDVHLFPNPVIYWLSALSILVLSFHWVYSLRNFLLHRIYDKAFLPLSFILIGFFGNFLPWALVSRSTFLYHYQPASGFAFMALAFCLYNL
;
A
#
# COMPACT_ATOMS: atom_id res chain seq x y z
N ASN A 1 9.65 -7.96 -15.19
CA ASN A 1 10.92 -7.32 -15.57
C ASN A 1 11.41 -6.53 -14.37
N VAL A 2 12.55 -6.91 -13.77
CA VAL A 2 13.08 -6.33 -12.50
C VAL A 2 13.36 -4.83 -12.65
N ILE A 3 13.84 -4.40 -13.81
CA ILE A 3 14.24 -3.02 -14.06
C ILE A 3 13.03 -2.09 -13.97
N PHE A 4 11.95 -2.39 -14.71
CA PHE A 4 10.74 -1.57 -14.68
C PHE A 4 10.10 -1.53 -13.29
N CYS A 5 10.08 -2.66 -12.56
CA CYS A 5 9.58 -2.68 -11.19
C CYS A 5 10.38 -1.76 -10.26
N GLY A 6 11.72 -1.81 -10.35
CA GLY A 6 12.60 -0.93 -9.57
C GLY A 6 12.42 0.54 -9.92
N VAL A 7 12.36 0.88 -11.22
CA VAL A 7 12.17 2.26 -11.68
C VAL A 7 10.83 2.80 -11.19
N PHE A 8 9.72 2.11 -11.44
CA PHE A 8 8.40 2.59 -11.01
C PHE A 8 8.26 2.68 -9.49
N LEU A 9 8.90 1.78 -8.74
CA LEU A 9 8.95 1.89 -7.28
C LEU A 9 9.71 3.13 -6.82
N GLY A 10 10.88 3.41 -7.42
CA GLY A 10 11.65 4.62 -7.15
C GLY A 10 10.86 5.89 -7.42
N LEU A 11 10.17 5.96 -8.57
CA LEU A 11 9.30 7.09 -8.94
C LEU A 11 8.11 7.24 -7.99
N ALA A 12 7.50 6.15 -7.54
CA ALA A 12 6.38 6.22 -6.60
C ALA A 12 6.83 6.76 -5.23
N THR A 13 7.94 6.24 -4.70
CA THR A 13 8.50 6.64 -3.40
C THR A 13 9.04 8.06 -3.43
N SER A 14 9.56 8.55 -4.57
CA SER A 14 10.03 9.93 -4.71
C SER A 14 8.90 10.96 -4.65
N ILE A 15 7.70 10.61 -5.12
CA ILE A 15 6.54 11.50 -5.03
C ILE A 15 6.03 11.55 -3.57
N LYS A 16 5.82 10.39 -2.95
CA LYS A 16 5.41 10.27 -1.54
C LYS A 16 5.90 8.96 -0.94
N TRP A 17 6.29 8.98 0.34
CA TRP A 17 6.71 7.78 1.08
C TRP A 17 5.61 6.70 1.20
N ASN A 18 4.35 7.03 0.90
CA ASN A 18 3.29 6.03 0.75
C ASN A 18 3.63 4.96 -0.31
N GLY A 19 4.49 5.28 -1.29
CA GLY A 19 5.01 4.31 -2.27
C GLY A 19 5.80 3.14 -1.64
N LEU A 20 6.33 3.30 -0.41
CA LEU A 20 6.99 2.23 0.33
C LEU A 20 6.05 1.07 0.67
N GLY A 21 4.73 1.29 0.68
CA GLY A 21 3.75 0.21 0.82
C GLY A 21 3.86 -0.82 -0.31
N TYR A 22 4.16 -0.41 -1.54
CA TYR A 22 4.42 -1.32 -2.66
C TYR A 22 5.73 -2.09 -2.49
N TRP A 23 6.77 -1.47 -1.92
CA TRP A 23 8.00 -2.18 -1.57
C TRP A 23 7.73 -3.26 -0.53
N LEU A 24 6.97 -2.93 0.52
CA LEU A 24 6.55 -3.89 1.54
C LEU A 24 5.75 -5.06 0.94
N THR A 25 4.85 -4.79 -0.01
CA THR A 25 4.14 -5.83 -0.77
C THR A 25 5.11 -6.78 -1.49
N ILE A 26 6.11 -6.24 -2.20
CA ILE A 26 7.11 -7.04 -2.93
C ILE A 26 7.90 -7.91 -1.95
N VAL A 27 8.36 -7.34 -0.83
CA VAL A 27 9.09 -8.07 0.21
C VAL A 27 8.24 -9.22 0.75
N MET A 28 7.06 -8.92 1.30
CA MET A 28 6.19 -9.93 1.92
C MET A 28 5.78 -11.03 0.94
N PHE A 29 5.42 -10.67 -0.30
CA PHE A 29 5.04 -11.65 -1.31
C PHE A 29 6.23 -12.53 -1.76
N SER A 30 7.43 -11.97 -1.86
CA SER A 30 8.64 -12.72 -2.22
C SER A 30 9.02 -13.77 -1.17
N PHE A 31 8.63 -13.59 0.09
CA PHE A 31 8.90 -14.56 1.16
C PHE A 31 7.75 -15.51 1.48
N LEU A 32 6.56 -15.32 0.88
CA LEU A 32 5.40 -16.20 1.04
C LEU A 32 5.72 -17.70 0.79
N PRO A 33 6.51 -18.09 -0.22
CA PRO A 33 6.82 -19.51 -0.46
C PRO A 33 7.66 -20.19 0.64
N TYR A 34 8.33 -19.44 1.52
CA TYR A 34 9.11 -20.03 2.61
C TYR A 34 8.26 -20.32 3.83
N LEU A 35 7.19 -19.55 4.06
CA LEU A 35 6.14 -19.93 5.00
C LEU A 35 5.55 -21.29 4.59
N TRP A 36 5.42 -21.54 3.28
CA TRP A 36 4.98 -22.83 2.75
C TRP A 36 5.95 -23.96 3.08
N LYS A 37 7.23 -23.79 2.71
CA LYS A 37 8.28 -24.81 2.91
C LYS A 37 8.57 -25.11 4.38
N ALA A 38 8.54 -24.12 5.27
CA ALA A 38 8.77 -24.31 6.70
C ALA A 38 7.76 -25.27 7.34
N THR A 39 6.56 -25.37 6.77
CA THR A 39 5.51 -26.25 7.30
C THR A 39 5.67 -27.70 6.85
N GLU A 40 6.41 -28.00 5.77
CA GLU A 40 6.59 -29.37 5.24
C GLU A 40 7.47 -30.25 6.15
N GLY A 41 8.31 -29.68 7.01
CA GLY A 41 9.36 -30.41 7.76
C GLY A 41 8.94 -31.11 9.05
N ASN A 42 7.67 -31.11 9.46
CA ASN A 42 7.25 -31.52 10.81
C ASN A 42 6.61 -32.91 10.93
N THR A 43 6.81 -33.79 9.95
CA THR A 43 6.36 -35.19 10.01
C THR A 43 7.57 -36.10 10.14
N GLY A 44 7.67 -36.85 11.24
CA GLY A 44 8.74 -37.82 11.54
C GLY A 44 8.83 -39.00 10.57
N ILE A 45 9.05 -38.72 9.28
CA ILE A 45 9.31 -39.65 8.20
C ILE A 45 10.84 -39.71 7.99
N PRO A 46 11.46 -40.90 7.82
CA PRO A 46 12.91 -41.01 7.66
C PRO A 46 13.44 -40.28 6.42
N PRO A 47 14.75 -39.94 6.39
CA PRO A 47 15.35 -38.89 5.55
C PRO A 47 15.56 -39.33 4.09
N ILE A 48 14.47 -39.58 3.37
CA ILE A 48 14.47 -39.71 1.89
C ILE A 48 13.89 -38.46 1.23
N VAL A 49 13.33 -37.53 2.02
CA VAL A 49 12.83 -36.21 1.58
C VAL A 49 13.51 -35.09 2.38
N ALA A 50 14.80 -35.24 2.66
CA ALA A 50 15.65 -34.09 2.93
C ALA A 50 15.83 -33.35 1.60
N LYS A 51 14.82 -32.57 1.18
CA LYS A 51 14.99 -31.57 0.12
C LYS A 51 16.22 -30.76 0.52
N ASN A 52 17.25 -30.82 -0.32
CA ASN A 52 18.60 -30.39 0.00
C ASN A 52 18.56 -29.00 0.65
N ILE A 53 19.09 -28.85 1.87
CA ILE A 53 19.17 -27.55 2.57
C ILE A 53 19.74 -26.47 1.61
N THR A 54 20.64 -26.90 0.73
CA THR A 54 21.18 -26.15 -0.40
C THR A 54 20.13 -25.59 -1.36
N GLU A 55 19.07 -26.31 -1.75
CA GLU A 55 17.99 -25.78 -2.60
C GLU A 55 17.13 -24.72 -1.91
N ILE A 56 16.90 -24.89 -0.59
CA ILE A 56 16.20 -23.88 0.22
C ILE A 56 17.04 -22.62 0.31
N HIS A 57 18.34 -22.77 0.61
CA HIS A 57 19.30 -21.67 0.69
C HIS A 57 19.46 -20.96 -0.66
N GLN A 58 19.57 -21.70 -1.77
CA GLN A 58 19.64 -21.15 -3.12
C GLN A 58 18.37 -20.40 -3.50
N GLY A 59 17.20 -20.97 -3.19
CA GLY A 59 15.93 -20.28 -3.38
C GLY A 59 15.89 -18.98 -2.59
N LEU A 60 16.21 -19.02 -1.29
CA LEU A 60 16.21 -17.85 -0.40
C LEU A 60 17.18 -16.76 -0.89
N ALA A 61 18.40 -17.15 -1.24
CA ALA A 61 19.40 -16.25 -1.82
C ALA A 61 18.90 -15.60 -3.13
N ARG A 62 18.18 -16.35 -3.98
CA ARG A 62 17.58 -15.82 -5.20
C ARG A 62 16.49 -14.78 -4.90
N ASN A 63 15.61 -15.04 -3.93
CA ASN A 63 14.55 -14.09 -3.59
C ASN A 63 15.10 -12.84 -2.88
N ILE A 64 16.10 -13.01 -2.02
CA ILE A 64 16.86 -11.88 -1.44
C ILE A 64 17.51 -11.07 -2.57
N GLY A 65 18.23 -11.72 -3.49
CA GLY A 65 18.85 -11.06 -4.63
C GLY A 65 17.84 -10.32 -5.51
N PHE A 66 16.65 -10.90 -5.72
CA PHE A 66 15.55 -10.26 -6.45
C PHE A 66 15.06 -8.98 -5.75
N VAL A 67 14.74 -9.06 -4.45
CA VAL A 67 14.29 -7.91 -3.65
C VAL A 67 15.36 -6.83 -3.57
N LEU A 68 16.62 -7.20 -3.34
CA LEU A 68 17.75 -6.28 -3.31
C LEU A 68 17.96 -5.60 -4.66
N SER A 69 17.81 -6.32 -5.78
CA SER A 69 17.95 -5.73 -7.12
C SER A 69 16.87 -4.68 -7.38
N ILE A 70 15.61 -4.96 -7.04
CA ILE A 70 14.52 -3.99 -7.16
C ILE A 70 14.77 -2.78 -6.24
N SER A 71 15.19 -3.03 -5.00
CA SER A 71 15.44 -1.99 -4.00
C SER A 71 16.59 -1.08 -4.42
N LEU A 72 17.68 -1.66 -4.96
CA LEU A 72 18.82 -0.91 -5.47
C LEU A 72 18.41 0.01 -6.63
N ILE A 73 17.66 -0.52 -7.61
CA ILE A 73 17.18 0.28 -8.75
C ILE A 73 16.23 1.39 -8.27
N ALA A 74 15.36 1.10 -7.31
CA ALA A 74 14.45 2.08 -6.73
C ALA A 74 15.20 3.19 -5.98
N VAL A 75 16.22 2.85 -5.19
CA VAL A 75 17.09 3.82 -4.49
C VAL A 75 17.86 4.67 -5.49
N ILE A 76 18.42 4.08 -6.54
CA ILE A 76 19.09 4.85 -7.62
C ILE A 76 18.09 5.82 -8.26
N GLY A 77 16.90 5.36 -8.65
CA GLY A 77 15.87 6.22 -9.24
C GLY A 77 15.42 7.34 -8.31
N TYR A 78 15.26 7.04 -7.01
CA TYR A 78 14.92 8.01 -5.99
C TYR A 78 16.01 9.09 -5.85
N LEU A 79 17.28 8.71 -5.75
CA LEU A 79 18.40 9.63 -5.63
C LEU A 79 18.59 10.49 -6.89
N LEU A 80 18.37 9.94 -8.08
CA LEU A 80 18.42 10.69 -9.33
C LEU A 80 17.40 11.84 -9.37
N ILE A 81 16.22 11.66 -8.77
CA ILE A 81 15.17 12.70 -8.70
C ILE A 81 15.58 13.86 -7.79
N TRP A 82 16.43 13.62 -6.80
CA TRP A 82 16.94 14.67 -5.92
C TRP A 82 18.07 15.49 -6.53
N LEU A 83 18.72 15.01 -7.62
CA LEU A 83 19.87 15.71 -8.22
C LEU A 83 19.56 17.16 -8.67
N PRO A 84 18.42 17.46 -9.34
CA PRO A 84 18.11 18.84 -9.69
C PRO A 84 17.96 19.73 -8.46
N ASP A 85 17.25 19.27 -7.42
CA ASP A 85 17.04 20.04 -6.19
C ASP A 85 18.35 20.30 -5.44
N LEU A 86 19.25 19.32 -5.40
CA LEU A 86 20.60 19.49 -4.83
C LEU A 86 21.49 20.42 -5.66
N ALA A 87 21.25 20.54 -6.97
CA ALA A 87 22.02 21.43 -7.85
C ALA A 87 21.56 22.90 -7.79
N PHE A 88 20.31 23.15 -7.38
CA PHE A 88 19.74 24.49 -7.29
C PHE A 88 19.67 25.04 -5.86
N HIS A 89 19.75 24.19 -4.83
CA HIS A 89 19.66 24.59 -3.42
C HIS A 89 20.84 24.04 -2.61
N ASP A 90 21.79 24.91 -2.30
CA ASP A 90 23.02 24.57 -1.54
C ASP A 90 22.86 24.71 -0.01
N ASP A 91 21.71 25.18 0.48
CA ASP A 91 21.50 25.48 1.89
C ASP A 91 21.43 24.23 2.79
N PHE A 92 21.05 23.09 2.23
CA PHE A 92 20.88 21.84 2.96
C PHE A 92 21.40 20.66 2.14
N ASP A 93 22.16 19.78 2.79
CA ASP A 93 22.57 18.54 2.17
C ASP A 93 21.42 17.52 2.10
N LEU A 94 21.67 16.38 1.46
CA LEU A 94 20.64 15.34 1.31
C LEU A 94 20.19 14.79 2.67
N VAL A 95 21.11 14.68 3.64
CA VAL A 95 20.84 14.10 4.96
C VAL A 95 19.97 15.05 5.78
N ASP A 96 20.26 16.34 5.73
CA ASP A 96 19.50 17.40 6.39
C ASP A 96 18.07 17.44 5.85
N LYS A 97 17.90 17.40 4.52
CA LYS A 97 16.58 17.38 3.89
C LYS A 97 15.75 16.17 4.34
N HIS A 98 16.36 14.98 4.37
CA HIS A 98 15.67 13.76 4.81
C HIS A 98 15.38 13.76 6.31
N SER A 99 16.28 14.29 7.13
CA SER A 99 16.10 14.45 8.58
C SER A 99 14.93 15.39 8.89
N GLN A 100 14.80 16.48 8.13
CA GLN A 100 13.67 17.40 8.24
C GLN A 100 12.34 16.76 7.82
N ILE A 101 12.33 16.01 6.71
CA ILE A 101 11.14 15.26 6.28
C ILE A 101 10.74 14.24 7.34
N ALA A 102 11.70 13.44 7.85
CA ALA A 102 11.45 12.44 8.87
C ALA A 102 10.89 13.06 10.16
N SER A 103 11.54 14.10 10.69
CA SER A 103 11.08 14.79 11.91
C SER A 103 9.69 15.41 11.75
N TYR A 104 9.37 15.98 10.58
CA TYR A 104 8.02 16.50 10.29
C TYR A 104 6.95 15.39 10.28
N HIS A 105 7.30 14.18 9.85
CA HIS A 105 6.37 13.07 9.75
C HIS A 105 6.24 12.23 11.04
N LEU A 106 7.30 12.14 11.84
CA LEU A 106 7.36 11.26 13.04
C LEU A 106 7.14 12.01 14.35
N ASP A 107 7.70 13.22 14.50
CA ASP A 107 7.87 13.86 15.81
C ASP A 107 6.95 15.06 16.03
N ARG A 108 6.04 15.34 15.10
CA ARG A 108 5.12 16.49 15.17
C ARG A 108 3.66 16.05 15.16
N PRO A 109 3.12 15.54 16.28
CA PRO A 109 1.68 15.49 16.45
C PRO A 109 1.11 16.91 16.31
N GLU A 110 0.06 17.08 15.51
CA GLU A 110 -0.56 18.39 15.33
C GLU A 110 -1.16 18.88 16.65
N GLU A 111 -0.86 20.12 17.05
CA GLU A 111 -1.47 20.75 18.24
C GLU A 111 -3.00 20.85 18.10
N LYS A 112 -3.50 20.95 16.86
CA LYS A 112 -4.92 20.96 16.54
C LYS A 112 -5.21 20.05 15.34
N LEU A 113 -6.06 19.06 15.55
CA LEU A 113 -6.54 18.16 14.48
C LEU A 113 -7.19 18.96 13.35
N HIS A 114 -6.74 18.71 12.12
CA HIS A 114 -7.34 19.30 10.93
C HIS A 114 -8.83 18.90 10.82
N PRO A 115 -9.75 19.83 10.47
CA PRO A 115 -11.18 19.53 10.40
C PRO A 115 -11.52 18.38 9.45
N TYR A 116 -10.78 18.18 8.36
CA TYR A 116 -11.02 17.05 7.45
C TYR A 116 -10.24 15.77 7.80
N SER A 117 -9.52 15.72 8.91
CA SER A 117 -8.73 14.54 9.27
C SER A 117 -9.64 13.35 9.62
N SER A 118 -9.23 12.15 9.21
CA SER A 118 -9.97 10.92 9.46
C SER A 118 -9.02 9.77 9.76
N PRO A 119 -9.33 8.95 10.78
CA PRO A 119 -8.46 7.85 11.17
C PRO A 119 -8.50 6.71 10.15
N TRP A 120 -7.38 6.00 10.00
CA TRP A 120 -7.14 4.98 8.97
C TRP A 120 -8.24 3.92 8.85
N TYR A 121 -8.77 3.43 9.97
CA TYR A 121 -9.80 2.38 10.01
C TYR A 121 -11.17 2.83 9.45
N THR A 122 -11.38 4.13 9.27
CA THR A 122 -12.63 4.67 8.71
C THR A 122 -12.62 4.81 7.18
N TRP A 123 -11.43 4.78 6.56
CA TRP A 123 -11.29 5.02 5.12
C TRP A 123 -12.04 4.04 4.21
N PRO A 124 -12.10 2.72 4.50
CA PRO A 124 -12.88 1.80 3.67
C PRO A 124 -14.37 2.15 3.58
N PHE A 125 -14.90 2.85 4.61
CA PHE A 125 -16.29 3.29 4.66
C PHE A 125 -16.51 4.71 4.16
N MET A 126 -15.43 5.46 3.95
CA MET A 126 -15.44 6.86 3.52
C MET A 126 -16.30 7.79 4.40
N SER A 127 -16.27 7.56 5.72
CA SER A 127 -17.10 8.33 6.66
C SER A 127 -16.81 9.83 6.67
N ARG A 128 -15.61 10.24 6.24
CA ARG A 128 -15.19 11.64 6.17
C ARG A 128 -14.43 11.94 4.87
N PRO A 129 -15.13 12.52 3.87
CA PRO A 129 -14.53 13.08 2.66
C PRO A 129 -13.61 14.26 2.95
N VAL A 130 -12.78 14.65 1.98
CA VAL A 130 -11.82 15.76 2.13
C VAL A 130 -12.13 16.85 1.11
N GLY A 131 -12.33 18.08 1.56
CA GLY A 131 -12.43 19.25 0.68
C GLY A 131 -11.04 19.69 0.19
N TYR A 132 -10.91 19.92 -1.11
CA TYR A 132 -9.70 20.45 -1.74
C TYR A 132 -9.82 21.92 -2.11
N TYR A 133 -11.02 22.38 -2.43
CA TYR A 133 -11.25 23.76 -2.82
C TYR A 133 -12.67 24.18 -2.48
N PHE A 134 -12.83 25.37 -1.92
CA PHE A 134 -14.12 26.00 -1.71
C PHE A 134 -14.01 27.49 -2.03
N SER A 135 -14.94 28.01 -2.83
CA SER A 135 -15.03 29.43 -3.15
C SER A 135 -16.48 29.86 -3.32
N SER A 136 -16.78 31.09 -2.92
CA SER A 136 -18.07 31.74 -3.12
C SER A 136 -17.88 32.99 -3.97
N VAL A 137 -18.66 33.12 -5.04
CA VAL A 137 -18.65 34.30 -5.92
C VAL A 137 -20.05 34.89 -5.96
N ASP A 138 -20.18 36.15 -5.59
CA ASP A 138 -21.42 36.89 -5.75
C ASP A 138 -21.54 37.38 -7.20
N ALA A 139 -22.67 37.06 -7.84
CA ALA A 139 -22.97 37.54 -9.18
C ALA A 139 -24.40 38.08 -9.26
N LEU A 140 -24.54 39.19 -9.98
CA LEU A 140 -25.83 39.77 -10.32
C LEU A 140 -26.42 38.95 -11.47
N THR A 141 -27.58 38.33 -11.21
CA THR A 141 -28.34 37.67 -12.27
C THR A 141 -28.89 38.70 -13.25
N GLY A 142 -29.31 38.27 -14.45
CA GLY A 142 -29.92 39.16 -15.45
C GLY A 142 -31.18 39.90 -14.96
N GLU A 143 -31.74 39.51 -13.81
CA GLU A 143 -32.89 40.13 -13.15
C GLU A 143 -32.49 41.13 -12.04
N GLY A 144 -31.20 41.42 -11.87
CA GLY A 144 -30.68 42.32 -10.84
C GLY A 144 -30.66 41.73 -9.43
N VAL A 145 -30.86 40.42 -9.28
CA VAL A 145 -30.80 39.71 -7.99
C VAL A 145 -29.37 39.29 -7.71
N ASN A 146 -28.84 39.68 -6.55
CA ASN A 146 -27.52 39.21 -6.11
C ASN A 146 -27.61 37.75 -5.66
N THR A 147 -26.91 36.86 -6.36
CA THR A 147 -26.87 35.42 -6.06
C THR A 147 -25.42 35.00 -5.79
N THR A 148 -25.20 34.32 -4.67
CA THR A 148 -23.91 33.73 -4.33
C THR A 148 -23.80 32.33 -4.94
N TYR A 149 -22.78 32.12 -5.77
CA TYR A 149 -22.43 30.84 -6.36
C TYR A 149 -21.32 30.18 -5.56
N PHE A 150 -21.52 28.92 -5.16
CA PHE A 150 -20.51 28.13 -4.47
C PHE A 150 -19.85 27.15 -5.43
N THR A 151 -18.52 27.13 -5.44
CA THR A 151 -17.71 26.14 -6.14
C THR A 151 -16.96 25.32 -5.11
N ASP A 152 -17.10 24.01 -5.20
CA ASP A 152 -16.52 23.08 -4.24
C ASP A 152 -15.93 21.85 -4.94
N VAL A 153 -14.71 21.46 -4.55
CA VAL A 153 -14.02 20.27 -5.05
C VAL A 153 -13.68 19.38 -3.86
N HIS A 154 -14.25 18.18 -3.86
CA HIS A 154 -14.04 17.20 -2.81
C HIS A 154 -13.43 15.90 -3.34
N LEU A 155 -12.57 15.28 -2.54
CA LEU A 155 -12.32 13.85 -2.63
C LEU A 155 -13.51 13.10 -2.04
N PHE A 156 -14.44 12.74 -2.90
CA PHE A 156 -15.60 11.91 -2.60
C PHE A 156 -15.67 10.72 -3.56
N PRO A 157 -15.06 9.58 -3.21
CA PRO A 157 -15.07 8.40 -4.07
C PRO A 157 -16.46 7.74 -4.13
N ASN A 158 -16.68 6.87 -5.12
CA ASN A 158 -17.96 6.17 -5.30
C ASN A 158 -18.26 5.23 -4.11
N PRO A 159 -19.33 5.45 -3.31
CA PRO A 159 -19.68 4.63 -2.16
C PRO A 159 -19.90 3.16 -2.46
N VAL A 160 -20.54 2.85 -3.58
CA VAL A 160 -20.82 1.47 -3.97
C VAL A 160 -19.52 0.71 -4.21
N ILE A 161 -18.59 1.31 -4.96
CA ILE A 161 -17.31 0.68 -5.27
C ILE A 161 -16.49 0.49 -4.00
N TYR A 162 -16.40 1.50 -3.13
CA TYR A 162 -15.62 1.41 -1.90
C TYR A 162 -16.18 0.37 -0.93
N TRP A 163 -17.48 0.40 -0.66
CA TRP A 163 -18.10 -0.52 0.30
C TRP A 163 -18.05 -1.97 -0.20
N LEU A 164 -18.33 -2.20 -1.49
CA LEU A 164 -18.20 -3.55 -2.05
C LEU A 164 -16.75 -4.02 -2.08
N SER A 165 -15.79 -3.13 -2.37
CA SER A 165 -14.36 -3.48 -2.31
C SER A 165 -13.89 -3.82 -0.90
N ALA A 166 -14.37 -3.09 0.12
CA ALA A 166 -14.11 -3.39 1.53
C ALA A 166 -14.72 -4.74 1.94
N LEU A 167 -15.96 -5.01 1.50
CA LEU A 167 -16.59 -6.32 1.70
C LEU A 167 -15.82 -7.45 1.02
N SER A 168 -15.34 -7.24 -0.21
CA SER A 168 -14.50 -8.21 -0.92
C SER A 168 -13.20 -8.49 -0.17
N ILE A 169 -12.53 -7.48 0.39
CA ILE A 169 -11.35 -7.70 1.23
C ILE A 169 -11.67 -8.62 2.42
N LEU A 170 -12.82 -8.44 3.08
CA LEU A 170 -13.25 -9.32 4.16
C LEU A 170 -13.48 -10.75 3.68
N VAL A 171 -14.22 -10.93 2.58
CA VAL A 171 -14.50 -12.26 1.98
C VAL A 171 -13.20 -12.96 1.60
N LEU A 172 -12.29 -12.26 0.92
CA LEU A 172 -10.99 -12.78 0.51
C LEU A 172 -10.13 -13.13 1.72
N SER A 173 -10.19 -12.34 2.80
CA SER A 173 -9.47 -12.63 4.04
C SER A 173 -9.96 -13.93 4.68
N PHE A 174 -11.28 -14.14 4.77
CA PHE A 174 -11.84 -15.41 5.27
C PHE A 174 -11.45 -16.60 4.38
N HIS A 175 -11.53 -16.43 3.05
CA HIS A 175 -11.14 -17.47 2.11
C HIS A 175 -9.64 -17.79 2.24
N TRP A 176 -8.79 -16.78 2.38
CA TRP A 176 -7.35 -16.96 2.56
C TRP A 176 -7.03 -17.68 3.88
N VAL A 177 -7.70 -17.33 4.99
CA VAL A 177 -7.52 -18.03 6.27
C VAL A 177 -7.98 -19.49 6.18
N TYR A 178 -9.11 -19.75 5.53
CA TYR A 178 -9.60 -21.11 5.28
C TYR A 178 -8.62 -21.92 4.43
N SER A 179 -8.13 -21.33 3.35
CA SER A 179 -7.13 -21.89 2.45
C SER A 179 -5.81 -22.19 3.17
N LEU A 180 -5.32 -21.24 3.96
CA LEU A 180 -4.13 -21.42 4.81
C LEU A 180 -4.34 -22.53 5.84
N ARG A 181 -5.48 -22.56 6.54
CA ARG A 181 -5.81 -23.60 7.51
C ARG A 181 -5.83 -24.99 6.85
N ASN A 182 -6.51 -25.12 5.71
CA ASN A 182 -6.58 -26.39 4.98
C ASN A 182 -5.21 -26.84 4.50
N PHE A 183 -4.37 -25.91 4.08
CA PHE A 183 -2.99 -26.22 3.77
C PHE A 183 -2.21 -26.69 5.00
N LEU A 184 -2.24 -25.95 6.11
CA LEU A 184 -1.47 -26.26 7.32
C LEU A 184 -1.91 -27.60 7.95
N LEU A 185 -3.21 -27.89 7.98
CA LEU A 185 -3.77 -29.08 8.63
C LEU A 185 -3.87 -30.29 7.70
N HIS A 186 -4.31 -30.09 6.45
CA HIS A 186 -4.66 -31.18 5.54
C HIS A 186 -3.76 -31.25 4.30
N ARG A 187 -2.81 -30.31 4.13
CA ARG A 187 -1.92 -30.21 2.95
C ARG A 187 -2.65 -30.07 1.62
N ILE A 188 -3.88 -29.56 1.65
CA ILE A 188 -4.66 -29.29 0.44
C ILE A 188 -4.28 -27.91 -0.09
N TYR A 189 -3.80 -27.87 -1.34
CA TYR A 189 -3.47 -26.62 -2.02
C TYR A 189 -4.69 -26.08 -2.77
N ASP A 190 -5.07 -24.86 -2.45
CA ASP A 190 -6.04 -24.09 -3.22
C ASP A 190 -5.31 -23.24 -4.27
N LYS A 191 -5.76 -23.34 -5.52
CA LYS A 191 -5.22 -22.56 -6.63
C LYS A 191 -5.42 -21.05 -6.43
N ALA A 192 -6.44 -20.65 -5.67
CA ALA A 192 -6.71 -19.26 -5.34
C ALA A 192 -5.73 -18.69 -4.29
N PHE A 193 -4.96 -19.52 -3.58
CA PHE A 193 -4.12 -19.05 -2.46
C PHE A 193 -3.13 -17.95 -2.86
N LEU A 194 -2.42 -18.11 -3.98
CA LEU A 194 -1.45 -17.12 -4.45
C LEU A 194 -2.09 -15.77 -4.86
N PRO A 195 -3.12 -15.72 -5.72
CA PRO A 195 -3.76 -14.44 -6.06
C PRO A 195 -4.42 -13.78 -4.84
N LEU A 196 -5.04 -14.56 -3.93
CA LEU A 196 -5.57 -14.02 -2.67
C LEU A 196 -4.45 -13.40 -1.82
N SER A 197 -3.33 -14.10 -1.68
CA SER A 197 -2.18 -13.60 -0.92
C SER A 197 -1.63 -12.32 -1.51
N PHE A 198 -1.48 -12.24 -2.85
CA PHE A 198 -1.01 -11.03 -3.52
C PHE A 198 -1.91 -9.82 -3.24
N ILE A 199 -3.22 -9.99 -3.39
CA ILE A 199 -4.21 -8.93 -3.16
C ILE A 199 -4.20 -8.48 -1.69
N LEU A 200 -4.23 -9.43 -0.74
CA LEU A 200 -4.30 -9.13 0.69
C LEU A 200 -2.99 -8.54 1.21
N ILE A 201 -1.83 -9.07 0.82
CA ILE A 201 -0.52 -8.49 1.17
C ILE A 201 -0.40 -7.08 0.59
N GLY A 202 -0.89 -6.86 -0.63
CA GLY A 202 -0.98 -5.54 -1.25
C GLY A 202 -1.82 -4.57 -0.44
N PHE A 203 -3.05 -4.97 -0.12
CA PHE A 203 -3.98 -4.18 0.67
C PHE A 203 -3.41 -3.86 2.06
N PHE A 204 -3.08 -4.88 2.86
CA PHE A 204 -2.61 -4.69 4.23
C PHE A 204 -1.24 -4.02 4.30
N GLY A 205 -0.35 -4.28 3.34
CA GLY A 205 0.95 -3.61 3.24
C GLY A 205 0.84 -2.12 2.96
N ASN A 206 -0.23 -1.67 2.30
CA ASN A 206 -0.50 -0.24 2.06
C ASN A 206 -1.48 0.37 3.08
N PHE A 207 -2.17 -0.44 3.87
CA PHE A 207 -3.20 0.01 4.82
C PHE A 207 -2.71 0.07 6.27
N LEU A 208 -2.10 -1.00 6.77
CA LEU A 208 -1.72 -1.12 8.19
C LEU A 208 -0.61 -0.18 8.66
N PRO A 209 0.39 0.22 7.84
CA PRO A 209 1.40 1.19 8.28
C PRO A 209 0.79 2.51 8.77
N TRP A 210 -0.38 2.89 8.25
CA TRP A 210 -1.10 4.09 8.69
C TRP A 210 -1.62 4.02 10.12
N ALA A 211 -1.72 2.82 10.71
CA ALA A 211 -2.06 2.67 12.12
C ALA A 211 -0.94 3.15 13.07
N LEU A 212 0.29 3.27 12.58
CA LEU A 212 1.45 3.72 13.34
C LEU A 212 1.65 5.25 13.28
N VAL A 213 0.90 5.93 12.42
CA VAL A 213 1.06 7.37 12.17
C VAL A 213 0.18 8.15 13.15
N SER A 214 0.80 9.01 13.97
CA SER A 214 0.14 9.78 15.04
C SER A 214 -0.37 11.16 14.61
N ARG A 215 0.11 11.70 13.49
CA ARG A 215 -0.33 12.99 12.93
C ARG A 215 -1.70 12.89 12.25
N SER A 216 -2.27 14.04 11.87
CA SER A 216 -3.50 14.04 11.07
C SER A 216 -3.30 13.31 9.74
N THR A 217 -4.24 12.44 9.45
CA THR A 217 -4.32 11.67 8.22
C THR A 217 -5.68 11.86 7.58
N PHE A 218 -5.80 11.43 6.32
CA PHE A 218 -6.87 11.85 5.43
C PHE A 218 -7.21 10.71 4.47
N LEU A 219 -8.43 10.74 3.92
CA LEU A 219 -8.95 9.69 3.04
C LEU A 219 -8.04 9.38 1.83
N TYR A 220 -7.31 10.35 1.28
CA TYR A 220 -6.42 10.11 0.14
C TYR A 220 -5.26 9.16 0.45
N HIS A 221 -4.88 8.98 1.72
CA HIS A 221 -3.82 8.04 2.10
C HIS A 221 -4.22 6.59 1.87
N TYR A 222 -5.53 6.30 1.84
CA TYR A 222 -6.08 4.99 1.51
C TYR A 222 -5.93 4.61 0.04
N GLN A 223 -5.61 5.54 -0.87
CA GLN A 223 -5.68 5.31 -2.32
C GLN A 223 -4.80 4.14 -2.81
N PRO A 224 -3.57 3.91 -2.29
CA PRO A 224 -2.80 2.72 -2.67
C PRO A 224 -3.45 1.42 -2.21
N ALA A 225 -4.02 1.39 -1.00
CA ALA A 225 -4.74 0.22 -0.49
C ALA A 225 -6.05 -0.01 -1.25
N SER A 226 -6.78 1.05 -1.61
CA SER A 226 -8.03 0.95 -2.37
C SER A 226 -7.82 0.31 -3.74
N GLY A 227 -6.67 0.54 -4.39
CA GLY A 227 -6.31 -0.17 -5.62
C GLY A 227 -6.36 -1.69 -5.48
N PHE A 228 -5.79 -2.23 -4.40
CA PHE A 228 -5.87 -3.67 -4.09
C PHE A 228 -7.28 -4.10 -3.66
N ALA A 229 -8.03 -3.24 -2.97
CA ALA A 229 -9.44 -3.51 -2.66
C ALA A 229 -10.29 -3.62 -3.95
N PHE A 230 -10.03 -2.79 -4.96
CA PHE A 230 -10.72 -2.90 -6.25
C PHE A 230 -10.32 -4.19 -6.99
N MET A 231 -9.06 -4.62 -6.87
CA MET A 231 -8.66 -5.95 -7.35
C MET A 231 -9.39 -7.08 -6.61
N ALA A 232 -9.59 -6.95 -5.30
CA ALA A 232 -10.40 -7.89 -4.53
C ALA A 232 -11.85 -7.96 -5.04
N LEU A 233 -12.45 -6.81 -5.31
CA LEU A 233 -13.79 -6.72 -5.89
C LEU A 233 -13.86 -7.38 -7.26
N ALA A 234 -12.92 -7.05 -8.15
CA ALA A 234 -12.84 -7.66 -9.48
C ALA A 234 -12.65 -9.19 -9.39
N PHE A 235 -11.82 -9.66 -8.45
CA PHE A 235 -11.61 -11.08 -8.21
C PHE A 235 -12.89 -11.77 -7.72
N CYS A 236 -13.64 -11.16 -6.78
CA CYS A 236 -14.95 -11.68 -6.38
C CYS A 236 -15.89 -11.79 -7.59
N LEU A 237 -16.07 -10.71 -8.34
CA LEU A 237 -17.00 -10.66 -9.48
C LEU A 237 -16.64 -11.64 -10.60
N TYR A 238 -15.35 -11.90 -10.81
CA TYR A 238 -14.90 -12.87 -11.81
C TYR A 238 -15.15 -14.34 -11.40
N ASN A 239 -15.17 -14.63 -10.09
CA ASN A 239 -15.34 -15.99 -9.56
C ASN A 239 -16.77 -16.28 -9.05
N LEU A 240 -17.69 -15.32 -9.17
CA LEU A 240 -19.14 -15.53 -9.00
C LEU A 240 -19.72 -16.16 -10.27
#